data_AF-A0A7C4C3G0-F1
#
_entry.id   AF-A0A7C4C3G0-F1
#
_cell.length_a   1.000
_cell.length_b   1.000
_cell.length_c   1.000
_cell.angle_alpha   90.00
_cell.angle_beta   90.00
_cell.angle_gamma   90.00
#
_symmetry.space_group_name_H-M   'P 1'
#
loop_
_entity.id
_entity.type
_entity.pdbx_description
1 polymer ?
#
loop_
_entity_poly.entity_id
_entity_poly.type
_entity_poly.pdbx_seq_one_letter_code
_entity_poly.pdbx_strand_id
1 'polypeptide(L)'
;MPRRPKTRKRKSGYMYFIADGISSRMNIEEIVKVVFSKGESYRRAAYIILEEVKRLAAMSGRTTPTYNITSDEMSEFIKRKFGRRRRSLAYKVLFEFLIPLGMMKYSPDEKRYFLSREFALALKRIGDSYLRWLETA
;
A
#
# COMPACT_ATOMS: atom_id res chain seq x y z
N MET A 1 5.55 22.54 -6.49
CA MET A 1 6.49 21.48 -6.96
C MET A 1 6.06 20.12 -6.41
N PRO A 2 6.00 19.05 -7.22
CA PRO A 2 5.73 17.71 -6.73
C PRO A 2 6.94 17.20 -5.92
N ARG A 3 6.69 16.66 -4.73
CA ARG A 3 7.75 16.12 -3.86
C ARG A 3 8.28 14.82 -4.47
N ARG A 4 9.55 14.82 -4.92
CA ARG A 4 10.27 13.60 -5.35
C ARG A 4 10.56 12.72 -4.13
N PRO A 5 10.41 11.38 -4.21
CA PRO A 5 10.74 10.50 -3.10
C PRO A 5 12.26 10.45 -2.89
N LYS A 6 12.74 10.89 -1.73
CA LYS A 6 14.12 10.68 -1.27
C LYS A 6 14.18 9.33 -0.54
N THR A 7 15.10 8.45 -0.96
CA THR A 7 15.43 7.19 -0.28
C THR A 7 16.00 7.47 1.11
N ARG A 8 15.16 7.36 2.16
CA ARG A 8 15.60 7.43 3.56
C ARG A 8 15.82 6.01 4.10
N LYS A 9 17.00 5.73 4.68
CA LYS A 9 17.24 4.53 5.51
C LYS A 9 16.30 4.58 6.73
N ARG A 10 15.60 3.47 6.98
CA ARG A 10 14.44 3.34 7.89
C ARG A 10 14.84 3.43 9.38
N LYS A 11 14.03 4.12 10.19
CA LYS A 11 13.88 3.84 11.64
C LYS A 11 12.60 3.00 11.81
N SER A 12 12.70 1.92 12.60
CA SER A 12 11.72 0.84 12.81
C SER A 12 10.31 1.27 13.26
N GLY A 13 9.31 0.39 13.04
CA GLY A 13 8.39 0.03 14.15
C GLY A 13 6.85 0.07 13.98
N TYR A 14 6.24 -0.13 12.81
CA TYR A 14 4.74 -0.12 12.72
C TYR A 14 4.09 -1.30 11.98
N MET A 15 4.87 -2.27 11.50
CA MET A 15 4.35 -3.44 10.82
C MET A 15 4.53 -4.66 11.73
N TYR A 16 3.41 -5.30 12.09
CA TYR A 16 3.39 -6.63 12.68
C TYR A 16 2.51 -7.47 11.77
N PHE A 17 2.86 -8.73 11.53
CA PHE A 17 2.07 -9.68 10.75
C PHE A 17 1.44 -10.66 11.73
N ILE A 18 0.11 -10.62 11.87
CA ILE A 18 -0.63 -11.49 12.80
C ILE A 18 -1.15 -12.70 12.01
N ALA A 19 -0.45 -13.83 12.11
CA ALA A 19 -0.76 -15.03 11.33
C ALA A 19 -2.17 -15.58 11.60
N ASP A 20 -2.61 -15.57 12.86
CA ASP A 20 -3.92 -16.09 13.28
C ASP A 20 -5.11 -15.33 12.68
N GLY A 21 -4.88 -14.13 12.14
CA GLY A 21 -5.89 -13.31 11.48
C GLY A 21 -5.97 -13.52 9.96
N ILE A 22 -5.21 -14.45 9.39
CA ILE A 22 -5.05 -14.58 7.94
C ILE A 22 -5.99 -15.66 7.38
N SER A 23 -6.75 -15.27 6.35
CA SER A 23 -7.66 -16.13 5.60
C SER A 23 -7.46 -15.94 4.10
N SER A 24 -7.81 -16.95 3.31
CA SER A 24 -7.78 -16.88 1.84
C SER A 24 -8.84 -15.94 1.25
N ARG A 25 -9.83 -15.52 2.04
CA ARG A 25 -10.96 -14.67 1.61
C ARG A 25 -10.99 -13.31 2.30
N MET A 26 -9.83 -12.68 2.49
CA MET A 26 -9.76 -11.37 3.13
C MET A 26 -10.04 -10.23 2.16
N ASN A 27 -10.81 -9.24 2.61
CA ASN A 27 -10.91 -7.93 1.98
C ASN A 27 -9.70 -7.04 2.31
N ILE A 28 -9.57 -5.88 1.65
CA ILE A 28 -8.41 -5.03 1.86
C ILE A 28 -8.35 -4.41 3.26
N GLU A 29 -9.49 -4.15 3.91
CA GLU A 29 -9.51 -3.64 5.28
C GLU A 29 -8.91 -4.67 6.25
N GLU A 30 -9.28 -5.94 6.10
CA GLU A 30 -8.75 -7.05 6.89
C GLU A 30 -7.25 -7.23 6.66
N ILE A 31 -6.80 -7.16 5.40
CA ILE A 31 -5.37 -7.25 5.07
C ILE A 31 -4.59 -6.10 5.74
N VAL A 32 -5.09 -4.87 5.63
CA VAL A 32 -4.43 -3.71 6.25
C VAL A 32 -4.51 -3.80 7.78
N LYS A 33 -5.56 -4.38 8.37
CA LYS A 33 -5.64 -4.65 9.81
C LYS A 33 -4.57 -5.63 10.29
N VAL A 34 -4.30 -6.69 9.52
CA VAL A 34 -3.25 -7.65 9.84
C VAL A 34 -1.86 -7.01 9.71
N VAL A 35 -1.64 -6.14 8.72
CA VAL A 35 -0.34 -5.50 8.44
C VAL A 35 -0.02 -4.33 9.39
N PHE A 36 -1.03 -3.56 9.81
CA PHE A 36 -0.88 -2.34 10.61
C PHE A 36 -1.50 -2.51 12.01
N SER A 37 -0.72 -2.98 12.99
CA SER A 37 -1.25 -3.34 14.31
C SER A 37 -1.32 -2.17 15.33
N LYS A 38 -0.43 -1.18 15.28
CA LYS A 38 -0.31 -0.13 16.32
C LYS A 38 -0.76 1.28 15.90
N GLY A 39 -1.14 1.51 14.65
CA GLY A 39 -1.47 2.84 14.14
C GLY A 39 -2.84 2.88 13.46
N GLU A 40 -3.92 3.05 14.21
CA GLU A 40 -5.28 3.13 13.64
C GLU A 40 -5.37 4.20 12.54
N SER A 41 -4.71 5.34 12.73
CA SER A 41 -4.65 6.40 11.74
C SER A 41 -3.92 6.01 10.46
N TYR A 42 -2.86 5.19 10.56
CA TYR A 42 -2.09 4.68 9.42
C TYR A 42 -2.87 3.61 8.68
N ARG A 43 -3.48 2.67 9.41
CA ARG A 43 -4.38 1.64 8.88
C ARG A 43 -5.53 2.29 8.10
N ARG A 44 -6.23 3.24 8.72
CA ARG A 44 -7.36 3.94 8.10
C ARG A 44 -6.92 4.70 6.85
N ALA A 45 -5.77 5.38 6.90
CA ALA A 45 -5.24 6.08 5.75
C ALA A 45 -4.85 5.12 4.61
N ALA A 46 -4.21 3.99 4.93
CA ALA A 46 -3.84 2.96 3.95
C ALA A 46 -5.07 2.40 3.24
N TYR A 47 -6.09 1.99 4.00
CA TYR A 47 -7.36 1.52 3.48
C TYR A 47 -8.01 2.55 2.52
N ILE A 48 -8.15 3.79 2.97
CA ILE A 48 -8.76 4.87 2.18
C ILE A 48 -8.00 5.11 0.87
N ILE A 49 -6.66 5.10 0.89
CA ILE A 49 -5.83 5.29 -0.30
C ILE A 49 -6.04 4.15 -1.30
N LEU A 50 -5.97 2.89 -0.85
CA LEU A 50 -6.07 1.73 -1.73
C LEU A 50 -7.46 1.62 -2.37
N GLU A 51 -8.52 1.83 -1.60
CA GLU A 51 -9.90 1.83 -2.12
C GLU A 51 -10.13 2.97 -3.11
N GLU A 52 -9.70 4.20 -2.80
CA GLU A 52 -9.91 5.32 -3.72
C GLU A 52 -9.14 5.14 -5.03
N VAL A 53 -7.91 4.62 -4.98
CA VAL A 53 -7.13 4.32 -6.21
C VAL A 53 -7.89 3.32 -7.08
N LYS A 54 -8.40 2.22 -6.49
CA LYS A 54 -9.19 1.22 -7.21
C LYS A 54 -10.45 1.84 -7.82
N ARG A 55 -11.16 2.67 -7.05
CA ARG A 55 -12.39 3.37 -7.45
C ARG A 55 -12.14 4.34 -8.61
N LEU A 56 -11.15 5.23 -8.48
CA LEU A 56 -10.80 6.21 -9.52
C LEU A 56 -10.32 5.54 -10.81
N ALA A 57 -9.49 4.51 -10.69
CA ALA A 57 -9.04 3.73 -11.84
C ALA A 57 -10.22 3.06 -12.56
N ALA A 58 -11.19 2.48 -11.81
CA ALA A 58 -12.39 1.88 -12.38
C ALA A 58 -13.28 2.92 -13.09
N MET A 59 -13.50 4.09 -12.48
CA MET A 59 -14.29 5.17 -13.08
C MET A 59 -13.68 5.69 -14.40
N SER A 60 -12.36 5.69 -14.52
CA SER A 60 -11.67 6.15 -15.71
C SER A 60 -11.33 5.04 -16.71
N GLY A 61 -11.83 3.81 -16.52
CA GLY A 61 -11.52 2.67 -17.39
C GLY A 61 -10.05 2.22 -17.38
N ARG A 62 -9.25 2.63 -16.38
CA ARG A 62 -7.81 2.32 -16.26
C ARG A 62 -7.57 1.12 -15.36
N THR A 63 -8.15 0.00 -15.74
CA THR A 63 -8.10 -1.25 -14.97
C THR A 63 -7.13 -2.29 -15.55
N THR A 64 -6.74 -2.13 -16.83
CA THR A 64 -5.91 -3.09 -17.57
C THR A 64 -4.55 -2.46 -17.93
N PRO A 65 -3.41 -3.14 -17.69
CA PRO A 65 -3.24 -4.45 -17.04
C PRO A 65 -3.35 -4.41 -15.51
N THR A 66 -3.34 -3.21 -14.91
CA THR A 66 -3.49 -2.97 -13.47
C THR A 66 -4.22 -1.66 -13.20
N TYR A 67 -4.91 -1.56 -12.06
CA TYR A 67 -5.54 -0.33 -11.59
C TYR A 67 -4.50 0.77 -11.39
N ASN A 68 -4.66 1.90 -12.09
CA ASN A 68 -3.73 3.02 -11.99
C ASN A 68 -4.40 4.40 -12.02
N ILE A 69 -3.77 5.36 -11.34
CA ILE A 69 -4.17 6.77 -11.31
C ILE A 69 -2.96 7.68 -11.51
N THR A 70 -3.17 8.91 -11.98
CA THR A 70 -2.11 9.89 -12.15
C THR A 70 -1.66 10.48 -10.80
N SER A 71 -0.50 11.12 -10.81
CA SER A 71 0.01 11.87 -9.65
C SER A 71 -0.91 13.01 -9.23
N ASP A 72 -1.57 13.66 -10.19
CA ASP A 72 -2.49 14.76 -9.94
C ASP A 72 -3.77 14.26 -9.29
N GLU A 73 -4.32 13.15 -9.78
CA GLU A 73 -5.47 12.48 -9.16
C GLU A 73 -5.18 12.05 -7.73
N MET A 74 -4.01 11.44 -7.48
CA MET A 74 -3.57 11.09 -6.14
C MET A 74 -3.45 12.33 -5.23
N SER A 75 -2.85 13.40 -5.74
CA SER A 75 -2.67 14.64 -4.97
C SER A 75 -4.00 15.30 -4.63
N GLU A 76 -4.92 15.38 -5.60
CA GLU A 76 -6.23 15.99 -5.44
C GLU A 76 -7.11 15.16 -4.50
N PHE A 77 -7.10 13.83 -4.65
CA PHE A 77 -7.74 12.92 -3.71
C PHE A 77 -7.21 13.14 -2.29
N ILE A 78 -5.89 13.13 -2.09
CA ILE A 78 -5.31 13.29 -0.75
C ILE A 78 -5.73 14.63 -0.14
N LYS A 79 -5.70 15.71 -0.94
CA LYS A 79 -6.13 17.04 -0.51
C LYS A 79 -7.60 17.05 -0.09
N ARG A 80 -8.48 16.44 -0.90
CA ARG A 80 -9.93 16.39 -0.67
C ARG A 80 -10.32 15.49 0.52
N LYS A 81 -9.81 14.27 0.59
CA LYS A 81 -10.25 13.25 1.57
C LYS A 81 -9.58 13.36 2.94
N PHE A 82 -8.32 13.76 3.00
CA PHE A 82 -7.59 13.86 4.27
C PHE A 82 -7.53 15.29 4.83
N GLY A 83 -7.81 16.30 3.99
CA GLY A 83 -7.73 17.70 4.37
C GLY A 83 -6.31 18.13 4.77
N ARG A 84 -6.17 19.41 5.16
CA ARG A 84 -4.84 20.01 5.45
C ARG A 84 -4.10 19.31 6.60
N ARG A 85 -4.82 18.92 7.66
CA ARG A 85 -4.23 18.37 8.90
C ARG A 85 -3.68 16.95 8.73
N ARG A 86 -4.31 16.10 7.90
CA ARG A 86 -3.91 14.68 7.73
C ARG A 86 -3.20 14.40 6.40
N ARG A 87 -2.97 15.41 5.57
CA ARG A 87 -2.22 15.29 4.31
C ARG A 87 -0.81 14.73 4.49
N SER A 88 -0.11 15.17 5.53
CA SER A 88 1.23 14.65 5.86
C SER A 88 1.20 13.16 6.19
N LEU A 89 0.22 12.71 6.98
CA LEU A 89 -0.01 11.30 7.30
C LEU A 89 -0.30 10.47 6.06
N ALA A 90 -1.18 10.94 5.16
CA ALA A 90 -1.51 10.21 3.94
C ALA A 90 -0.28 9.99 3.04
N TYR A 91 0.53 11.02 2.83
CA TYR A 91 1.79 10.86 2.08
C TYR A 91 2.79 9.99 2.83
N LYS A 92 2.86 10.08 4.16
CA LYS A 92 3.70 9.21 4.97
C LYS A 92 3.32 7.75 4.77
N VAL A 93 2.02 7.43 4.83
CA VAL A 93 1.50 6.08 4.58
C VAL A 93 1.82 5.62 3.16
N LEU A 94 1.61 6.47 2.17
CA LEU A 94 1.90 6.15 0.77
C LEU A 94 3.40 5.82 0.56
N PHE A 95 4.30 6.70 1.01
CA PHE A 95 5.73 6.62 0.69
C PHE A 95 6.54 5.77 1.66
N GLU A 96 6.13 5.62 2.91
CA GLU A 96 6.86 4.82 3.90
C GLU A 96 6.28 3.41 4.04
N PHE A 97 5.05 3.15 3.58
CA PHE A 97 4.38 1.85 3.74
C PHE A 97 3.85 1.28 2.42
N LEU A 98 2.87 1.90 1.76
CA LEU A 98 2.18 1.27 0.63
C LEU A 98 3.12 0.96 -0.55
N ILE A 99 3.99 1.92 -0.90
CA ILE A 99 4.99 1.72 -1.96
C ILE A 99 6.09 0.75 -1.50
N PRO A 100 6.75 0.96 -0.35
CA PRO A 100 7.84 0.07 0.05
C PRO A 100 7.43 -1.36 0.41
N LEU A 101 6.15 -1.61 0.69
CA LEU A 101 5.60 -2.96 0.90
C LEU A 101 5.14 -3.61 -0.42
N GLY A 102 5.15 -2.89 -1.55
CA GLY A 102 4.71 -3.44 -2.83
C GLY A 102 3.19 -3.61 -2.94
N MET A 103 2.40 -2.95 -2.08
CA MET A 103 0.95 -2.81 -2.28
C MET A 103 0.65 -1.81 -3.40
N MET A 104 1.56 -0.85 -3.59
CA MET A 104 1.51 0.12 -4.68
C MET A 104 2.88 0.28 -5.35
N LYS A 105 2.87 0.70 -6.61
CA LYS A 105 4.08 1.11 -7.35
C LYS A 105 3.90 2.54 -7.85
N TYR A 106 4.99 3.30 -7.88
CA TYR A 106 5.02 4.61 -8.54
C TYR A 106 5.94 4.53 -9.77
N SER A 107 5.43 4.93 -10.94
CA SER A 107 6.21 5.11 -12.16
C SER A 107 6.50 6.60 -12.33
N PRO A 108 7.75 7.06 -12.13
CA PRO A 108 8.12 8.47 -12.31
C PRO A 108 7.94 8.93 -13.77
N ASP A 109 8.23 8.06 -14.73
CA ASP A 109 8.17 8.35 -16.16
C ASP A 109 6.73 8.60 -16.61
N GLU A 110 5.81 7.74 -16.16
CA GLU A 110 4.38 7.88 -16.44
C GLU A 110 3.67 8.83 -15.48
N LYS A 111 4.35 9.25 -14.41
CA LYS A 111 3.78 10.01 -13.28
C LYS A 111 2.52 9.35 -12.72
N ARG A 112 2.51 8.02 -12.59
CA ARG A 112 1.34 7.22 -12.20
C ARG A 112 1.61 6.34 -10.99
N TYR A 113 0.55 6.10 -10.22
CA TYR A 113 0.50 5.13 -9.15
C TYR A 113 -0.31 3.90 -9.59
N PHE A 114 0.18 2.72 -9.29
CA PHE A 114 -0.40 1.43 -9.65
C PHE A 114 -0.68 0.62 -8.40
N LEU A 115 -1.81 -0.09 -8.35
CA LEU A 115 -1.97 -1.19 -7.39
C LEU A 115 -1.11 -2.37 -7.86
N SER A 116 -0.21 -2.82 -6.98
CA SER A 116 0.80 -3.80 -7.34
C SER A 116 0.46 -5.20 -6.81
N ARG A 117 0.88 -6.23 -7.56
CA ARG A 117 0.81 -7.64 -7.13
C ARG A 117 2.07 -8.09 -6.37
N GLU A 118 3.07 -7.22 -6.25
CA GLU A 118 4.36 -7.54 -5.63
C GLU A 118 4.20 -7.93 -4.15
N PHE A 119 3.27 -7.31 -3.42
CA PHE A 119 2.99 -7.68 -2.04
C PHE A 119 2.58 -9.15 -1.90
N ALA A 120 1.66 -9.64 -2.75
CA ALA A 120 1.21 -11.03 -2.71
C ALA A 120 2.36 -12.00 -3.06
N LEU A 121 3.19 -11.65 -4.04
CA LEU A 121 4.36 -12.45 -4.41
C LEU A 121 5.41 -12.49 -3.29
N ALA A 122 5.61 -11.39 -2.58
CA ALA A 122 6.52 -11.32 -1.44
C ALA A 122 6.04 -12.22 -0.30
N LEU A 123 4.74 -12.19 0.04
CA LEU A 123 4.17 -13.08 1.05
C LEU A 123 4.31 -14.56 0.66
N LYS A 124 4.04 -14.91 -0.61
CA LYS A 124 4.24 -16.27 -1.11
C LYS A 124 5.70 -16.72 -0.93
N ARG A 125 6.66 -15.89 -1.34
CA ARG A 125 8.10 -16.20 -1.20
C ARG A 125 8.52 -16.38 0.26
N ILE A 126 7.96 -15.61 1.18
CA ILE A 126 8.19 -15.76 2.63
C ILE A 126 7.67 -17.13 3.09
N GLY A 127 6.42 -17.47 2.73
CA GLY A 127 5.82 -18.76 3.05
C GLY A 127 6.64 -19.94 2.49
N ASP A 128 6.97 -19.91 1.20
CA ASP A 128 7.76 -20.95 0.53
C ASP A 128 9.14 -21.13 1.18
N SER A 129 9.78 -20.03 1.62
CA SER A 129 11.10 -20.09 2.27
C SER A 129 11.03 -20.68 3.67
N TYR A 130 9.95 -20.39 4.41
CA TYR A 130 9.71 -20.97 5.72
C TYR A 130 9.43 -22.48 5.64
N LEU A 131 8.62 -22.92 4.67
CA LEU A 131 8.35 -24.35 4.44
C LEU A 131 9.65 -25.11 4.11
N ARG A 132 10.46 -24.59 3.18
CA ARG A 132 11.78 -25.19 2.87
C ARG A 132 12.68 -25.31 4.10
N TRP A 133 12.64 -24.32 4.99
CA TRP A 133 13.41 -24.35 6.23
C TRP A 133 12.92 -25.42 7.21
N LEU A 134 11.59 -25.68 7.28
CA LEU A 134 11.05 -26.78 8.06
C LEU A 134 11.41 -28.16 7.49
N GLU A 135 11.47 -28.26 6.15
CA GLU A 135 11.78 -29.50 5.42
C GLU A 135 13.27 -29.84 5.38
N THR A 136 14.14 -28.95 5.83
CA THR A 136 15.60 -29.17 5.90
C THR A 136 16.05 -29.83 7.22
N ALA A 137 15.11 -30.38 7.99
CA ALA A 137 15.35 -31.16 9.22
C ALA A 137 15.58 -32.65 8.93
#